data_AF-A0A936GPT8-F1
#
_entry.id   AF-A0A936GPT8-F1
#
_cell.length_a   1.000
_cell.length_b   1.000
_cell.length_c   1.000
_cell.angle_alpha   90.00
_cell.angle_beta   90.00
_cell.angle_gamma   90.00
#
_symmetry.space_group_name_H-M   'P 1'
#
loop_
_entity.id
_entity.type
_entity.pdbx_description
1 polymer ?
#
loop_
_entity_poly.entity_id
_entity_poly.type
_entity_poly.pdbx_seq_one_letter_code
_entity_poly.pdbx_strand_id
1 'polypeptide(L)' 'MIADVYDALVSRRVYKQKMPHLQAVKVILNERDKMFDPAIVDAFETIHQEFYSIATIHADTEKDFKKKIDYLEQAICVEA' A
#
# COMPACT_ATOMS: atom_id res chain seq x y z
N MET A 1 0.16 -10.72 -3.93
CA MET A 1 0.82 -10.41 -5.23
C MET A 1 1.61 -9.11 -5.08
N ILE A 2 2.50 -8.73 -6.02
CA ILE A 2 3.28 -7.46 -5.89
C ILE A 2 2.34 -6.25 -5.74
N ALA A 3 1.24 -6.20 -6.49
CA ALA A 3 0.27 -5.11 -6.41
C ALA A 3 -0.32 -4.93 -5.01
N ASP A 4 -0.75 -6.01 -4.36
CA ASP A 4 -1.31 -5.95 -3.00
C ASP A 4 -0.26 -5.48 -1.98
N VAL A 5 0.98 -5.97 -2.12
CA VAL A 5 2.08 -5.56 -1.22
C VAL A 5 2.42 -4.09 -1.43
N TYR A 6 2.51 -3.65 -2.68
CA TYR A 6 2.76 -2.25 -2.99
C TYR A 6 1.68 -1.34 -2.40
N ASP A 7 0.40 -1.64 -2.66
CA ASP A 7 -0.72 -0.87 -2.12
C ASP A 7 -0.69 -0.85 -0.59
N ALA A 8 -0.48 -2.00 0.05
CA ALA A 8 -0.35 -2.09 1.50
C ALA A 8 0.79 -1.25 2.10
N LEU A 9 1.87 -1.04 1.35
CA LEU A 9 3.01 -0.22 1.77
C LEU A 9 2.72 1.28 1.61
N VAL A 10 2.14 1.70 0.49
CA VAL A 10 1.95 3.12 0.16
C VAL A 10 0.62 3.71 0.62
N SER A 11 -0.33 2.89 1.05
CA SER A 11 -1.63 3.32 1.56
C SER A 11 -1.59 3.65 3.06
N ARG A 12 -2.22 4.77 3.44
CA ARG A 12 -2.32 5.21 4.85
C ARG A 12 -3.29 4.29 5.58
N ARG A 13 -2.91 3.85 6.78
CA ARG A 13 -3.80 3.11 7.69
C ARG A 13 -4.00 3.92 8.96
N VAL A 14 -5.08 3.63 9.69
CA VAL A 14 -5.44 4.32 10.94
C VAL A 14 -4.27 4.31 11.94
N TYR A 15 -3.51 3.22 11.97
CA TYR A 15 -2.39 3.00 12.89
C TYR A 15 -1.00 3.05 12.24
N LYS A 16 -0.89 3.31 10.92
CA LYS A 16 0.38 3.25 10.19
C LYS A 16 0.45 4.32 9.11
N GLN A 17 1.50 5.13 9.17
CA GLN A 17 1.79 6.10 8.11
C GLN A 17 2.17 5.39 6.81
N LYS A 18 1.84 6.02 5.68
CA LYS A 18 2.22 5.51 4.36
C LYS A 18 3.74 5.49 4.18
N MET A 19 4.24 4.44 3.55
CA MET A 19 5.63 4.39 3.10
C MET A 19 5.79 5.25 1.83
N PRO A 20 6.84 6.09 1.73
CA PRO A 20 7.18 6.79 0.49
C PRO A 20 7.38 5.81 -0.68
N HIS A 21 6.92 6.20 -1.87
CA HIS A 21 6.97 5.37 -3.08
C HIS A 21 8.35 4.70 -3.31
N LEU A 22 9.43 5.48 -3.35
CA LEU A 22 10.76 4.94 -3.61
C LEU A 22 11.25 3.98 -2.53
N GLN A 23 10.75 4.09 -1.31
CA GLN A 23 11.05 3.13 -0.26
C GLN A 23 10.26 1.82 -0.46
N ALA A 24 8.99 1.90 -0.87
CA ALA A 24 8.19 0.72 -1.21
C ALA A 24 8.77 -0.04 -2.41
N VAL A 25 9.24 0.69 -3.44
CA VAL A 25 9.95 0.10 -4.58
C VAL A 25 11.19 -0.65 -4.11
N LYS A 26 12.04 -0.03 -3.28
CA LYS A 26 13.24 -0.70 -2.73
C LYS A 26 12.90 -1.96 -1.95
N VAL A 27 11.82 -1.94 -1.15
CA VAL A 27 11.36 -3.14 -0.43
C VAL A 27 11.03 -4.26 -1.42
N ILE A 28 10.24 -3.98 -2.46
CA ILE A 28 9.85 -5.00 -3.45
C ILE A 28 11.05 -5.53 -4.23
N LEU A 29 11.98 -4.66 -4.65
CA LEU A 29 13.20 -5.08 -5.35
C LEU A 29 14.08 -5.99 -4.48
N ASN A 30 14.13 -5.75 -3.17
CA ASN A 30 14.90 -6.59 -2.23
C ASN A 30 14.28 -7.98 -2.01
N GLU A 31 13.02 -8.18 -2.39
CA GLU A 31 12.30 -9.46 -2.30
C GLU A 31 12.37 -10.28 -3.60
N ARG A 32 13.12 -9.81 -4.61
CA ARG A 32 13.45 -10.53 -5.84
C ARG A 32 14.12 -11.87 -5.52
N ASP A 33 13.63 -12.93 -6.14
CA ASP A 33 14.13 -14.30 -5.97
C ASP A 33 13.98 -14.87 -4.54
N LYS A 34 13.18 -14.20 -3.69
CA LYS A 34 12.84 -14.65 -2.33
C LYS A 34 11.35 -14.89 -2.18
N MET A 35 10.57 -13.83 -2.36
CA MET A 35 9.11 -13.85 -2.26
C MET A 35 8.45 -13.73 -3.63
N PHE A 36 9.13 -13.07 -4.57
CA PHE A 36 8.60 -12.79 -5.90
C PHE A 36 9.48 -13.38 -6.99
N ASP A 37 8.82 -13.86 -8.04
CA ASP A 37 9.46 -14.27 -9.28
C ASP A 37 10.31 -13.11 -9.85
N PRO A 38 11.60 -13.34 -10.17
CA PRO A 38 12.48 -12.32 -10.73
C PRO A 38 11.92 -11.59 -11.94
N ALA A 39 11.27 -12.28 -12.89
CA ALA A 39 10.73 -11.66 -14.09
C ALA A 39 9.57 -10.70 -13.77
N ILE A 40 8.81 -10.99 -12.72
CA ILE A 40 7.72 -10.13 -12.27
C ILE A 40 8.26 -8.89 -11.54
N VAL A 41 9.34 -9.04 -10.76
CA VAL A 41 10.02 -7.90 -10.14
C VAL A 41 10.66 -7.00 -11.18
N ASP A 42 11.30 -7.57 -12.20
CA ASP A 42 11.90 -6.81 -13.30
C ASP A 42 10.82 -6.04 -14.07
N ALA A 43 9.68 -6.66 -14.35
CA ALA A 43 8.53 -5.97 -14.95
C ALA A 43 8.04 -4.82 -14.06
N PHE A 44 7.88 -5.04 -12.76
CA PHE A 44 7.50 -3.99 -11.80
C PHE A 44 8.49 -2.82 -11.80
N GLU A 45 9.80 -3.10 -11.85
CA GLU A 45 10.84 -2.06 -11.93
C GLU A 45 10.67 -1.18 -13.17
N THR A 46 10.21 -1.72 -14.29
CA THR A 46 9.97 -0.90 -15.49
C THR A 46 8.74 -0.01 -15.40
N ILE A 47 7.73 -0.37 -14.58
CA ILE A 47 6.42 0.31 -14.53
C ILE A 47 6.09 0.96 -13.17
N HIS A 48 7.01 0.98 -12.21
CA HIS A 48 6.70 1.43 -10.85
C HIS A 48 6.21 2.89 -10.77
N GLN A 49 6.57 3.74 -11.75
CA GLN A 49 6.07 5.12 -11.83
C GLN A 49 4.59 5.18 -12.21
N GLU A 50 4.10 4.21 -12.99
CA GLU A 50 2.67 4.06 -13.29
C GLU A 50 1.91 3.66 -12.02
N PHE A 51 2.48 2.74 -11.23
CA PHE A 51 1.96 2.39 -9.91
C PHE A 51 1.86 3.61 -8.98
N TYR A 52 2.89 4.46 -8.98
CA TYR A 52 2.87 5.69 -8.20
C TYR A 52 1.79 6.67 -8.66
N SER A 53 1.65 6.83 -9.97
CA SER A 53 0.64 7.72 -10.56
C SER A 53 -0.77 7.27 -10.20
N ILE A 54 -1.06 5.97 -10.35
CA ILE A 54 -2.34 5.36 -9.97
C ILE A 54 -2.60 5.55 -8.47
N ALA A 55 -1.63 5.22 -7.62
CA ALA A 55 -1.77 5.38 -6.16
C ALA A 55 -1.99 6.84 -5.74
N THR A 56 -1.43 7.80 -6.47
CA THR A 56 -1.62 9.22 -6.20
C THR A 56 -3.02 9.70 -6.61
N ILE A 57 -3.50 9.28 -7.79
CA ILE A 57 -4.83 9.64 -8.30
C ILE A 57 -5.94 9.04 -7.41
N HIS A 58 -5.73 7.83 -6.90
CA HIS A 58 -6.71 7.10 -6.10
C HIS A 58 -6.41 7.13 -4.60
N ALA A 59 -5.64 8.12 -4.12
CA ALA A 59 -5.35 8.24 -2.70
C ALA A 59 -6.63 8.48 -1.89
N ASP A 60 -6.75 7.79 -0.75
CA ASP A 60 -7.85 8.00 0.20
C ASP A 60 -7.94 9.48 0.60
N THR A 61 -9.16 10.01 0.62
CA THR A 61 -9.41 11.34 1.17
C THR A 61 -9.48 11.30 2.70
N GLU A 62 -9.39 12.46 3.34
CA GLU A 62 -9.63 12.55 4.79
C GLU A 62 -11.03 12.07 5.18
N LYS A 63 -12.02 12.19 4.29
CA LYS A 63 -13.37 11.67 4.51
C LYS A 63 -13.39 10.14 4.52
N ASP A 64 -12.66 9.50 3.61
CA ASP A 64 -12.53 8.04 3.57
C ASP A 64 -11.79 7.54 4.80
N PHE A 65 -10.78 8.28 5.24
CA PHE A 65 -10.05 7.99 6.47
C PHE A 65 -10.94 8.10 7.72
N LYS A 66 -11.76 9.16 7.82
CA LYS A 66 -12.70 9.32 8.94
C LYS A 66 -13.71 8.17 9.01
N LYS A 67 -14.27 7.75 7.86
CA LYS A 67 -15.15 6.57 7.81
C LYS A 67 -14.46 5.30 8.32
N LYS A 68 -13.18 5.09 7.96
CA LYS A 68 -12.40 3.94 8.45
C LYS A 68 -12.20 3.99 9.97
N ILE A 69 -11.97 5.17 10.54
CA ILE A 69 -11.88 5.37 12.00
C ILE A 69 -13.22 5.08 12.67
N ASP A 70 -14.31 5.68 12.19
CA ASP A 70 -15.64 5.53 12.80
C ASP A 70 -16.09 4.06 12.79
N TYR A 71 -15.79 3.34 11.71
CA TYR A 71 -16.05 1.90 11.61
C TYR A 71 -15.28 1.10 12.67
N LEU A 72 -14.00 1.40 12.88
CA LEU A 72 -13.18 0.74 13.89
C LEU A 72 -13.66 1.06 15.31
N GLU A 73 -14.03 2.32 15.58
CA GLU A 73 -14.60 2.73 16.88
C GLU A 73 -15.90 1.98 17.18
N GLN A 74 -16.78 1.84 16.18
CA GLN A 74 -18.03 1.08 16.32
C GLN A 74 -17.77 -0.40 16.56
N ALA A 75 -16.84 -1.01 15.82
CA ALA A 75 -16.50 -2.43 16.01
C ALA A 75 -16.00 -2.73 17.43
N ILE A 76 -15.19 -1.82 18.00
CA ILE A 76 -14.69 -1.96 19.38
C ILE A 76 -15.81 -1.76 20.42
N CYS A 77 -16.75 -0.84 20.19
CA CYS A 77 -17.85 -0.58 21.13
C CYS A 77 -18.93 -1.67 21.15
N VAL A 78 -19.02 -2.52 20.13
CA VAL A 78 -20.01 -3.63 20.08
C VAL A 78 -19.53 -4.85 20.88
N GLU A 79 -18.23 -4.94 21.20
CA GLU A 79 -17.63 -6.03 21.99
C GLU A 79 -17.56 -5.75 23.51
N ALA A 80 -18.05 -4.59 23.98
CA ALA A 80 -18.03 -4.16 25.38
C ALA A 80 -19.44 -4.05 25.99
#